data_AF-A0A6P7T6I8-F1
#
_entry.id   AF-A0A6P7T6I8-F1
#
_cell.length_a   1.000
_cell.length_b   1.000
_cell.length_c   1.000
_cell.angle_alpha   90.00
_cell.angle_beta   90.00
_cell.angle_gamma   90.00
#
_symmetry.space_group_name_H-M   'P 1'
#
loop_
_entity.id
_entity.type
_entity.pdbx_description
1 polymer ?
#
loop_
_entity_poly.entity_id
_entity_poly.type
_entity_poly.pdbx_seq_one_letter_code
_entity_poly.pdbx_strand_id
1 'polypeptide(L)'
;MSSAMVNQGLQPADIINNVEELLQKYLQVPKKTYPRALALSAGSIKYHQVELQGGRDTGDIIDGVAENLRTIADELERGYGSEIDNAFHQHDSNLNQYGTFRLAAENLLSNIQTPILQLGAVFELCKRYTSAYPAFSGDGIIEQHAVRYIRDHFTPDGTWKPERN
;
A
#
# COMPACT_ATOMS: atom_id res chain seq x y z
N MET A 1 31.58 1.71 18.90
CA MET A 1 30.51 0.70 18.94
C MET A 1 29.79 0.80 17.61
N SER A 2 29.84 -0.25 16.78
CA SER A 2 29.18 -0.26 15.46
C SER A 2 27.70 -0.51 15.66
N SER A 3 26.86 0.49 15.41
CA SER A 3 25.42 0.29 15.25
C SER A 3 25.23 -0.58 14.02
N ALA A 4 24.68 -1.79 14.20
CA ALA A 4 24.27 -2.61 13.08
C ALA A 4 23.13 -1.89 12.35
N MET A 5 23.42 -1.29 11.19
CA MET A 5 22.39 -0.87 10.26
C MET A 5 21.70 -2.14 9.76
N VAL A 6 20.62 -2.56 10.42
CA VAL A 6 19.79 -3.62 9.87
C VAL A 6 19.06 -2.99 8.69
N ASN A 7 19.49 -3.37 7.49
CA ASN A 7 18.87 -3.01 6.24
C ASN A 7 17.54 -3.79 6.13
N GLN A 8 16.55 -3.47 6.97
CA GLN A 8 15.20 -3.99 6.79
C GLN A 8 14.55 -3.15 5.69
N GLY A 9 14.82 -3.51 4.44
CA GLY A 9 13.93 -3.11 3.34
C GLY A 9 12.51 -3.56 3.67
N LEU A 10 11.50 -2.86 3.13
CA LEU A 10 10.08 -3.15 3.37
C LEU A 10 9.81 -4.67 3.34
N GLN A 11 9.60 -5.28 4.51
CA GLN A 11 9.26 -6.70 4.57
C GLN A 11 7.74 -6.81 4.39
N PRO A 12 7.26 -7.57 3.40
CA PRO A 12 5.84 -7.77 3.20
C PRO A 12 5.11 -8.28 4.45
N ALA A 13 5.73 -9.17 5.23
CA ALA A 13 5.19 -9.67 6.49
C ALA A 13 4.90 -8.54 7.48
N ASP A 14 5.78 -7.55 7.61
CA ASP A 14 5.58 -6.42 8.53
C ASP A 14 4.42 -5.54 8.07
N ILE A 15 4.26 -5.38 6.74
CA ILE A 15 3.13 -4.63 6.16
C ILE A 15 1.81 -5.35 6.45
N ILE A 16 1.76 -6.66 6.21
CA ILE A 16 0.55 -7.48 6.36
C ILE A 16 0.14 -7.58 7.84
N ASN A 17 1.10 -7.79 8.75
CA ASN A 17 0.82 -7.93 10.18
C ASN A 17 0.33 -6.61 10.80
N ASN A 18 0.86 -5.47 10.34
CA ASN A 18 0.52 -4.14 10.88
C ASN A 18 -0.40 -3.33 9.94
N VAL A 19 -1.11 -4.01 9.02
CA VAL A 19 -1.83 -3.36 7.91
C VAL A 19 -2.84 -2.31 8.37
N GLU A 20 -3.53 -2.52 9.50
CA GLU A 20 -4.51 -1.57 10.04
C GLU A 20 -3.85 -0.24 10.41
N GLU A 21 -2.81 -0.29 11.25
CA GLU A 21 -2.10 0.89 11.71
C GLU A 21 -1.33 1.58 10.56
N LEU A 22 -0.72 0.78 9.68
CA LEU A 22 -0.03 1.28 8.50
C LEU A 22 -0.98 1.97 7.53
N LEU A 23 -2.19 1.46 7.32
CA LEU A 23 -3.17 2.07 6.44
C LEU A 23 -3.62 3.43 7.00
N GLN A 24 -3.92 3.50 8.30
CA GLN A 24 -4.24 4.76 8.97
C GLN A 24 -3.13 5.80 8.83
N LYS A 25 -1.87 5.39 9.04
CA LYS A 25 -0.71 6.28 8.87
C LYS A 25 -0.52 6.68 7.43
N TYR A 26 -0.59 5.74 6.49
CA TYR A 26 -0.43 5.97 5.06
C TYR A 26 -1.42 7.00 4.49
N LEU A 27 -2.68 6.96 4.96
CA LEU A 27 -3.70 7.93 4.58
C LEU A 27 -3.38 9.36 5.06
N GLN A 28 -2.64 9.48 6.16
CA GLN A 28 -2.17 10.76 6.70
C GLN A 28 -0.88 11.26 6.04
N VAL A 29 -0.07 10.36 5.44
CA VAL A 29 1.17 10.78 4.77
C VAL A 29 0.83 11.55 3.47
N PRO A 30 1.20 12.84 3.38
CA PRO A 30 0.94 13.64 2.19
C PRO A 30 1.70 13.07 0.97
N LYS A 31 1.15 13.29 -0.23
CA LYS A 31 1.86 12.94 -1.47
C LYS A 31 3.12 13.80 -1.55
N LYS A 32 4.29 13.18 -1.61
CA LYS A 32 5.55 13.89 -1.84
C LYS A 32 5.66 14.13 -3.35
N THR A 33 5.63 15.38 -3.77
CA THR A 33 5.82 15.73 -5.19
C THR A 33 7.30 15.57 -5.54
N TYR A 34 7.72 14.37 -5.93
CA TYR A 34 9.07 14.18 -6.47
C TYR A 34 9.13 14.75 -7.90
N PRO A 35 10.16 15.54 -8.25
CA PRO A 35 10.36 15.98 -9.63
C PRO A 35 10.37 14.77 -10.57
N ARG A 36 9.60 14.86 -11.66
CA ARG A 36 9.33 13.79 -12.66
C ARG A 36 10.57 13.12 -13.27
N ALA A 37 11.78 13.61 -12.97
CA ALA A 37 13.05 13.22 -13.57
C ALA A 37 13.82 12.09 -12.84
N LEU A 38 13.41 11.65 -11.64
CA LEU A 38 14.03 10.48 -11.01
C LEU A 38 13.24 9.23 -11.39
N ALA A 39 13.52 8.72 -12.59
CA ALA A 39 13.18 7.37 -12.99
C ALA A 39 13.81 6.40 -11.97
N LEU A 40 13.05 6.05 -10.93
CA LEU A 40 13.37 4.91 -10.10
C LEU A 40 13.02 3.73 -10.99
N SER A 41 14.03 3.10 -11.58
CA SER A 41 13.86 1.73 -12.01
C SER A 41 13.40 0.94 -10.78
N ALA A 42 12.44 0.02 -10.94
CA ALA A 42 11.86 -0.75 -9.83
C ALA A 42 12.90 -1.48 -8.94
N GLY A 43 14.15 -1.62 -9.42
CA GLY A 43 15.30 -2.13 -8.64
C GLY A 43 16.12 -1.08 -7.87
N SER A 44 15.77 0.20 -7.91
CA SER A 44 16.53 1.32 -7.33
C SER A 44 15.79 2.06 -6.21
N ILE A 45 14.60 1.59 -5.79
CA ILE A 45 13.86 2.18 -4.68
C ILE A 45 14.71 2.05 -3.42
N LYS A 46 15.32 3.17 -3.00
CA LYS A 46 15.92 3.28 -1.68
C LYS A 46 14.79 3.52 -0.70
N TYR A 47 14.27 2.44 -0.14
CA TYR A 47 13.42 2.51 1.03
C TYR A 47 14.19 3.27 2.12
N HIS A 48 13.50 4.14 2.86
CA HIS A 48 14.01 4.72 4.08
C HIS A 48 14.50 3.56 4.94
N GLN A 49 15.83 3.48 5.10
CA GLN A 49 16.43 2.62 6.10
C GLN A 49 16.07 3.24 7.43
N VAL A 50 15.11 2.66 8.13
CA VAL A 50 14.80 3.14 9.46
C VAL A 50 15.94 2.65 10.35
N GLU A 51 16.94 3.49 10.61
CA GLU A 51 18.08 3.15 11.47
C GLU A 51 17.57 2.66 12.84
N LEU A 52 17.72 1.36 13.12
CA LEU A 52 17.37 0.75 14.40
C LEU A 52 18.44 1.14 15.43
N GLN A 53 18.49 2.43 15.81
CA GLN A 53 19.28 2.83 16.97
C GLN A 53 18.49 2.49 18.24
N GLY A 54 18.91 1.40 18.89
CA GLY A 54 18.73 1.08 20.31
C GLY A 54 17.41 1.49 20.98
N GLY A 55 16.47 0.54 21.06
CA GLY A 55 15.26 0.61 21.89
C GLY A 55 14.14 1.41 21.23
N ARG A 56 13.20 0.73 20.56
CA ARG A 56 12.10 1.41 19.85
C ARG A 56 10.75 1.27 20.51
N ASP A 57 10.06 2.40 20.51
CA ASP A 57 8.62 2.54 20.38
C ASP A 57 8.19 2.04 18.99
N THR A 58 7.18 1.17 18.93
CA THR A 58 6.66 0.57 17.68
C THR A 58 6.20 1.62 16.65
N GLY A 59 5.80 2.82 17.11
CA GLY A 59 5.30 3.91 16.25
C GLY A 59 6.31 4.42 15.21
N ASP A 60 7.60 4.51 15.54
CA ASP A 60 8.63 5.03 14.62
C ASP A 60 8.88 4.07 13.44
N ILE A 61 8.69 2.77 13.64
CA ILE A 61 8.78 1.77 12.57
C ILE A 61 7.64 1.98 11.58
N ILE A 62 6.42 2.16 12.10
CA ILE A 62 5.20 2.26 11.30
C ILE A 62 5.20 3.54 10.48
N ASP A 63 5.66 4.65 11.04
CA ASP A 63 5.78 5.91 10.30
C ASP A 63 6.77 5.78 9.13
N GLY A 64 7.94 5.17 9.36
CA GLY A 64 8.93 4.93 8.30
C GLY A 64 8.42 3.98 7.19
N VAL A 65 7.67 2.94 7.55
CA VAL A 65 7.06 2.03 6.56
C VAL A 65 5.95 2.73 5.77
N ALA A 66 5.13 3.57 6.42
CA ALA A 66 4.11 4.36 5.74
C ALA A 66 4.71 5.35 4.72
N GLU A 67 5.85 5.99 5.05
CA GLU A 67 6.58 6.83 4.10
C GLU A 67 7.13 6.05 2.91
N ASN A 68 7.61 4.83 3.14
CA ASN A 68 8.08 3.96 2.08
C ASN A 68 6.95 3.47 1.16
N LEU A 69 5.78 3.16 1.71
CA LEU A 69 4.57 2.87 0.94
C LEU A 69 4.17 4.06 0.05
N ARG A 70 4.47 5.30 0.48
CA ARG A 70 4.29 6.48 -0.38
C ARG A 70 5.25 6.51 -1.55
N THR A 71 6.51 6.16 -1.35
CA THR A 71 7.46 6.02 -2.48
C THR A 71 7.00 4.96 -3.48
N ILE A 72 6.44 3.84 -3.00
CA ILE A 72 5.80 2.82 -3.85
C ILE A 72 4.60 3.42 -4.60
N ALA A 73 3.76 4.20 -3.94
CA ALA A 73 2.61 4.86 -4.57
C ALA A 73 3.02 5.80 -5.72
N ASP A 74 4.14 6.52 -5.57
CA ASP A 74 4.66 7.38 -6.64
C ASP A 74 5.22 6.58 -7.83
N GLU A 75 5.70 5.35 -7.60
CA GLU A 75 6.06 4.43 -8.68
C GLU A 75 4.83 3.85 -9.39
N LEU A 76 3.83 3.45 -8.61
CA LEU A 76 2.54 2.99 -9.11
C LEU A 76 1.86 4.05 -9.98
N GLU A 77 1.82 5.30 -9.53
CA GLU A 77 1.25 6.40 -10.32
C GLU A 77 1.95 6.60 -11.67
N ARG A 78 3.27 6.37 -11.73
CA ARG A 78 4.05 6.53 -12.96
C ARG A 78 3.89 5.35 -13.93
N GLY A 79 3.80 4.13 -13.41
CA GLY A 79 3.74 2.92 -14.22
C GLY A 79 2.33 2.42 -14.52
N TYR A 80 1.39 2.67 -13.62
CA TYR A 80 0.07 2.04 -13.57
C TYR A 80 -1.06 3.04 -13.26
N GLY A 81 -0.82 4.36 -13.36
CA GLY A 81 -1.81 5.37 -12.99
C GLY A 81 -3.17 5.18 -13.68
N SER A 82 -3.17 4.83 -14.96
CA SER A 82 -4.39 4.52 -15.74
C SER A 82 -5.14 3.30 -15.22
N GLU A 83 -4.43 2.25 -14.84
CA GLU A 83 -4.98 1.01 -14.31
C GLU A 83 -5.61 1.24 -12.95
N ILE A 84 -4.98 2.07 -12.12
CA ILE A 84 -5.54 2.46 -10.81
C ILE A 84 -6.78 3.34 -11.00
N ASP A 85 -6.78 4.28 -11.95
CA ASP A 85 -7.96 5.09 -12.30
C ASP A 85 -9.11 4.20 -12.79
N ASN A 86 -8.81 3.25 -13.69
CA ASN A 86 -9.81 2.32 -14.22
C ASN A 86 -10.40 1.43 -13.13
N ALA A 87 -9.57 0.83 -12.27
CA ALA A 87 -10.03 -0.01 -11.18
C ALA A 87 -10.91 0.77 -10.19
N PHE A 88 -10.53 2.01 -9.89
CA PHE A 88 -11.30 2.91 -9.04
C PHE A 88 -12.68 3.22 -9.63
N HIS A 89 -12.76 3.57 -10.93
CA HIS A 89 -13.99 3.99 -11.59
C HIS A 89 -14.95 2.85 -11.97
N GLN A 90 -14.44 1.64 -12.26
CA GLN A 90 -15.27 0.53 -12.73
C GLN A 90 -16.23 -0.04 -11.67
N HIS A 91 -15.98 0.25 -10.39
CA HIS A 91 -16.65 -0.39 -9.26
C HIS A 91 -17.11 0.61 -8.20
N ASP A 92 -17.45 1.85 -8.59
CA ASP A 92 -17.85 2.92 -7.67
C ASP A 92 -19.24 2.74 -7.02
N SER A 93 -20.08 1.87 -7.57
CA SER A 93 -21.52 1.88 -7.29
C SER A 93 -21.97 1.06 -6.07
N ASN A 94 -21.08 0.37 -5.35
CA ASN A 94 -21.44 -0.43 -4.16
C ASN A 94 -20.28 -0.55 -3.16
N LEU A 95 -19.62 0.57 -2.84
CA LEU A 95 -18.40 0.58 -2.03
C LEU A 95 -18.56 0.07 -0.59
N ASN A 96 -19.80 -0.01 -0.09
CA ASN A 96 -20.09 -0.66 1.18
C ASN A 96 -19.94 -2.20 1.12
N GLN A 97 -19.89 -2.79 -0.08
CA GLN A 97 -19.72 -4.23 -0.26
C GLN A 97 -18.25 -4.59 -0.46
N TYR A 98 -17.77 -5.53 0.35
CA TYR A 98 -16.42 -6.09 0.21
C TYR A 98 -16.16 -6.63 -1.20
N GLY A 99 -17.15 -7.29 -1.82
CA GLY A 99 -17.02 -7.86 -3.16
C GLY A 99 -16.67 -6.82 -4.24
N THR A 100 -17.15 -5.58 -4.09
CA THR A 100 -16.87 -4.48 -5.00
C THR A 100 -15.41 -4.03 -4.88
N PHE A 101 -14.92 -3.84 -3.65
CA PHE A 101 -13.51 -3.53 -3.40
C PHE A 101 -12.59 -4.66 -3.90
N ARG A 102 -12.95 -5.91 -3.61
CA ARG A 102 -12.21 -7.11 -4.03
C ARG A 102 -12.04 -7.17 -5.55
N LEU A 103 -13.12 -6.98 -6.32
CA LEU A 103 -13.06 -7.00 -7.79
C LEU A 103 -12.17 -5.88 -8.35
N ALA A 104 -12.27 -4.67 -7.78
CA ALA A 104 -11.40 -3.55 -8.16
C ALA A 104 -9.93 -3.88 -7.90
N ALA A 105 -9.62 -4.46 -6.74
CA ALA A 105 -8.28 -4.90 -6.40
C ALA A 105 -7.79 -6.02 -7.33
N GLU A 106 -8.57 -7.07 -7.57
CA GLU A 106 -8.18 -8.18 -8.46
C GLU A 106 -7.88 -7.71 -9.88
N ASN A 107 -8.70 -6.82 -10.43
CA ASN A 107 -8.48 -6.23 -11.75
C ASN A 107 -7.18 -5.41 -11.79
N LEU A 108 -6.96 -4.55 -10.80
CA LEU A 108 -5.73 -3.76 -10.69
C LEU A 108 -4.48 -4.64 -10.58
N LEU A 109 -4.49 -5.58 -9.63
CA LEU A 109 -3.32 -6.41 -9.30
C LEU A 109 -2.93 -7.37 -10.42
N SER A 110 -3.87 -7.77 -11.27
CA SER A 110 -3.60 -8.59 -12.46
C SER A 110 -2.70 -7.90 -13.49
N ASN A 111 -2.63 -6.56 -13.46
CA ASN A 111 -1.77 -5.77 -14.35
C ASN A 111 -0.36 -5.52 -13.77
N ILE A 112 -0.14 -5.81 -12.48
CA ILE A 112 1.12 -5.51 -11.78
C ILE A 112 1.86 -6.81 -11.49
N GLN A 113 3.11 -6.93 -11.96
CA GLN A 113 3.90 -8.16 -11.77
C GLN A 113 4.77 -8.15 -10.51
N THR A 114 5.10 -6.98 -9.99
CA THR A 114 6.01 -6.85 -8.85
C THR A 114 5.23 -6.98 -7.53
N PRO A 115 5.52 -7.98 -6.67
CA PRO A 115 4.72 -8.25 -5.47
C PRO A 115 4.58 -7.07 -4.50
N ILE A 116 5.67 -6.33 -4.25
CA ILE A 116 5.63 -5.17 -3.35
C ILE A 116 4.80 -4.00 -3.94
N LEU A 117 4.77 -3.87 -5.27
CA LEU A 117 3.91 -2.91 -5.94
C LEU A 117 2.45 -3.35 -5.88
N GLN A 118 2.16 -4.66 -5.95
CA GLN A 118 0.81 -5.18 -5.74
C GLN A 118 0.29 -4.85 -4.34
N LEU A 119 1.10 -5.05 -3.30
CA LEU A 119 0.75 -4.63 -1.94
C LEU A 119 0.47 -3.12 -1.88
N GLY A 120 1.38 -2.29 -2.39
CA GLY A 120 1.20 -0.83 -2.41
C GLY A 120 -0.01 -0.37 -3.21
N ALA A 121 -0.41 -1.10 -4.25
CA ALA A 121 -1.56 -0.77 -5.08
C ALA A 121 -2.88 -0.88 -4.31
N VAL A 122 -2.98 -1.81 -3.35
CA VAL A 122 -4.16 -1.91 -2.47
C VAL A 122 -4.27 -0.68 -1.56
N PHE A 123 -3.14 -0.18 -1.04
CA PHE A 123 -3.11 1.05 -0.24
C PHE A 123 -3.53 2.27 -1.06
N GLU A 124 -3.04 2.40 -2.29
CA GLU A 124 -3.40 3.53 -3.17
C GLU A 124 -4.87 3.46 -3.62
N LEU A 125 -5.38 2.26 -3.92
CA LEU A 125 -6.80 2.05 -4.23
C LEU A 125 -7.69 2.46 -3.03
N CYS A 126 -7.32 2.02 -1.82
CA CYS A 126 -8.00 2.43 -0.59
C CYS A 126 -8.00 3.95 -0.44
N LYS A 127 -6.84 4.61 -0.63
CA LYS A 127 -6.74 6.07 -0.54
C LYS A 127 -7.66 6.79 -1.52
N ARG A 128 -7.74 6.31 -2.76
CA ARG A 128 -8.58 6.95 -3.78
C ARG A 128 -10.05 6.85 -3.40
N TYR A 129 -10.50 5.70 -2.91
CA TYR A 129 -11.86 5.54 -2.38
C TYR A 129 -12.13 6.40 -1.15
N THR A 130 -11.23 6.44 -0.16
CA THR A 130 -11.44 7.27 1.04
C THR A 130 -11.44 8.77 0.72
N SER A 131 -10.63 9.18 -0.25
CA SER A 131 -10.57 10.59 -0.69
C SER A 131 -11.81 10.99 -1.49
N ALA A 132 -12.32 10.12 -2.37
CA ALA A 132 -13.48 10.41 -3.21
C ALA A 132 -14.81 10.22 -2.47
N TYR A 133 -14.85 9.34 -1.46
CA TYR A 133 -16.04 9.04 -0.69
C TYR A 133 -15.80 9.16 0.83
N PRO A 134 -15.64 10.39 1.35
CA PRO A 134 -15.31 10.62 2.77
C PRO A 134 -16.30 10.01 3.75
N ALA A 135 -17.59 9.87 3.38
CA ALA A 135 -18.60 9.26 4.22
C ALA A 135 -18.28 7.79 4.56
N PHE A 136 -17.78 7.00 3.58
CA PHE A 136 -17.41 5.60 3.83
C PHE A 136 -16.10 5.44 4.60
N SER A 137 -15.21 6.44 4.51
CA SER A 137 -13.99 6.50 5.33
C SER A 137 -14.30 6.89 6.77
N GLY A 138 -15.28 7.77 7.00
CA GLY A 138 -15.75 8.13 8.35
C GLY A 138 -16.26 6.91 9.15
N ASP A 139 -16.86 5.94 8.45
CA ASP A 139 -17.31 4.66 9.02
C ASP A 139 -16.21 3.58 8.99
N GLY A 140 -15.04 3.87 8.41
CA GLY A 140 -13.90 2.96 8.27
C GLY A 140 -14.15 1.77 7.33
N ILE A 141 -15.20 1.81 6.49
CA ILE A 141 -15.67 0.67 5.71
C ILE A 141 -14.65 0.30 4.61
N ILE A 142 -14.10 1.30 3.92
CA ILE A 142 -13.12 1.07 2.85
C ILE A 142 -11.82 0.52 3.41
N GLU A 143 -11.39 1.08 4.54
CA GLU A 143 -10.19 0.67 5.26
C GLU A 143 -10.31 -0.79 5.74
N GLN A 144 -11.48 -1.18 6.26
CA GLN A 144 -11.78 -2.56 6.64
C GLN A 144 -11.73 -3.51 5.43
N HIS A 145 -12.27 -3.11 4.28
CA HIS A 145 -12.19 -3.92 3.06
C HIS A 145 -10.74 -4.09 2.59
N ALA A 146 -9.94 -3.04 2.62
CA ALA A 146 -8.53 -3.09 2.26
C ALA A 146 -7.71 -3.99 3.21
N VAL A 147 -7.91 -3.83 4.53
CA VAL A 147 -7.28 -4.68 5.56
C VAL A 147 -7.63 -6.14 5.35
N ARG A 148 -8.92 -6.44 5.18
CA ARG A 148 -9.40 -7.79 4.93
C ARG A 148 -8.78 -8.36 3.65
N TYR A 149 -8.81 -7.61 2.56
CA TYR A 149 -8.24 -8.05 1.29
C TYR A 149 -6.75 -8.37 1.40
N ILE A 150 -5.96 -7.53 2.08
CA ILE A 150 -4.53 -7.77 2.26
C ILE A 150 -4.29 -9.05 3.07
N ARG A 151 -5.01 -9.25 4.17
CA ARG A 151 -4.85 -10.44 5.02
C ARG A 151 -5.29 -11.74 4.33
N ASP A 152 -6.34 -11.69 3.53
CA ASP A 152 -6.92 -12.87 2.88
C ASP A 152 -6.11 -13.27 1.62
N HIS A 153 -5.51 -12.31 0.91
CA HIS A 153 -4.93 -12.53 -0.42
C HIS A 153 -3.42 -12.37 -0.53
N PHE A 154 -2.71 -11.94 0.52
CA PHE A 154 -1.25 -11.86 0.49
C PHE A 154 -0.60 -12.80 1.50
N THR A 155 0.42 -13.52 1.05
CA THR A 155 1.26 -14.32 1.94
C THR A 155 2.33 -13.46 2.61
N PRO A 156 2.95 -13.93 3.72
CA PRO A 156 3.98 -13.18 4.44
C PRO A 156 5.21 -12.79 3.60
N ASP A 157 5.46 -13.47 2.48
CA ASP A 157 6.50 -13.12 1.51
C ASP A 157 6.06 -12.04 0.49
N GLY A 158 4.82 -11.56 0.58
CA GLY A 158 4.23 -10.56 -0.29
C GLY A 158 3.62 -11.10 -1.57
N THR A 159 3.59 -12.42 -1.77
CA THR A 159 2.97 -13.01 -2.95
C THR A 159 1.45 -12.83 -2.90
N TRP A 160 0.89 -12.22 -3.94
CA TRP A 160 -0.55 -12.10 -4.12
C TRP A 160 -1.16 -13.42 -4.61
N LYS A 161 -2.31 -13.78 -4.04
CA LYS A 161 -3.11 -14.96 -4.39
C LYS A 161 -4.52 -14.52 -4.78
N PRO A 162 -4.84 -14.47 -6.09
CA PRO A 162 -6.21 -14.20 -6.53
C PRO A 162 -7.15 -15.30 -5.99
N GLU A 163 -8.40 -14.95 -5.72
CA GLU A 163 -9.41 -15.95 -5.37
C GLU A 163 -9.60 -16.90 -6.57
N ARG A 164 -9.65 -18.21 -6.31
CA ARG A 164 -9.97 -19.17 -7.37
C ARG A 164 -11.48 -19.15 -7.58
N ASN A 165 -11.92 -18.76 -8.78
CA ASN A 165 -13.29 -18.98 -9.24
C ASN A 165 -13.69 -20.46 -9.20
#